data_AF-A0A812WFX0-F1
#
_entry.id   AF-A0A812WFX0-F1
#
_cell.length_a   1.000
_cell.length_b   1.000
_cell.length_c   1.000
_cell.angle_alpha   90.00
_cell.angle_beta   90.00
_cell.angle_gamma   90.00
#
_symmetry.space_group_name_H-M   'P 1'
#
loop_
_entity.id
_entity.type
_entity.pdbx_description
1 polymer ?
#
loop_
_entity_poly.entity_id
_entity_poly.type
_entity_poly.pdbx_seq_one_letter_code
_entity_poly.pdbx_strand_id
1 'polypeptide(L)'
;MPRLQTYQPFLNLWRCYALRHGLAFILETDDTEVRPPHHRAPNWLRWFTAKKYLGYYKALLVVDPDQVVVPECWNVSIPAVLGAWAGGIYSAPDVATRDFGRPQTLNNGVVLIRSSDRGHFFLDLLLEKASWMQNIEKDQGAFDETVLEVLGMEATARGEEGYDSECAQYVWPNAKGNHEIALYALCWWRTSERLAVCCPGMSLQYHFANIANRVI
;
A
#
# COMPACT_ATOMS: atom_id res chain seq x y z
N MET A 1 20.28 14.02 -3.46
CA MET A 1 21.08 13.20 -4.41
C MET A 1 21.75 11.95 -3.82
N PRO A 2 22.27 11.90 -2.57
CA PRO A 2 22.93 10.69 -2.05
C PRO A 2 22.08 9.41 -2.09
N ARG A 3 20.77 9.52 -1.84
CA ARG A 3 19.84 8.37 -1.83
C ARG A 3 19.69 7.68 -3.20
N LEU A 4 19.74 8.43 -4.31
CA LEU A 4 19.62 7.83 -5.64
C LEU A 4 20.79 6.90 -5.95
N GLN A 5 22.00 7.27 -5.52
CA GLN A 5 23.18 6.43 -5.70
C GLN A 5 23.07 5.12 -4.89
N THR A 6 22.55 5.19 -3.66
CA THR A 6 22.31 4.02 -2.81
C THR A 6 21.37 3.02 -3.46
N TYR A 7 20.29 3.49 -4.09
CA TYR A 7 19.27 2.61 -4.67
C TYR A 7 19.45 2.36 -6.17
N GLN A 8 20.45 2.95 -6.82
CA GLN A 8 20.65 2.84 -8.26
C GLN A 8 20.63 1.39 -8.79
N PRO A 9 21.25 0.40 -8.12
CA PRO A 9 21.18 -1.00 -8.59
C PRO A 9 19.73 -1.52 -8.64
N PHE A 10 18.94 -1.26 -7.61
CA PHE A 10 17.54 -1.70 -7.51
C PHE A 10 16.64 -0.95 -8.51
N LEU A 11 16.85 0.36 -8.67
CA LEU A 11 16.16 1.16 -9.68
C LEU A 11 16.44 0.64 -11.10
N ASN A 12 17.69 0.24 -11.38
CA ASN A 12 18.05 -0.36 -12.67
C ASN A 12 17.34 -1.71 -12.90
N LEU A 13 17.20 -2.54 -11.85
CA LEU A 13 16.46 -3.80 -11.94
C LEU A 13 14.99 -3.55 -12.30
N TRP A 14 14.31 -2.64 -11.62
CA TRP A 14 12.91 -2.31 -11.93
C TRP A 14 12.74 -1.70 -13.31
N ARG A 15 13.67 -0.84 -13.74
CA ARG A 15 13.67 -0.29 -15.10
C ARG A 15 13.82 -1.39 -16.15
N CYS A 16 14.72 -2.34 -15.95
CA CYS A 16 14.91 -3.48 -16.84
C CYS A 16 13.70 -4.41 -16.87
N TYR A 17 13.10 -4.69 -15.71
CA TYR A 17 11.88 -5.47 -15.60
C TYR A 17 10.72 -4.80 -16.35
N ALA A 18 10.52 -3.49 -16.13
CA ALA A 18 9.48 -2.73 -16.81
C ALA A 18 9.67 -2.75 -18.33
N LEU A 19 10.89 -2.50 -18.81
CA LEU A 19 11.23 -2.56 -20.24
C LEU A 19 10.94 -3.95 -20.84
N ARG A 20 11.32 -5.02 -20.14
CA ARG A 20 11.11 -6.41 -20.58
C ARG A 20 9.64 -6.73 -20.79
N HIS A 21 8.77 -6.21 -19.92
CA HIS A 21 7.34 -6.54 -19.90
C HIS A 21 6.46 -5.46 -20.55
N GLY A 22 7.06 -4.48 -21.23
CA GLY A 22 6.32 -3.39 -21.88
C GLY A 22 5.55 -2.49 -20.91
N LEU A 23 6.06 -2.33 -19.69
CA LEU A 23 5.49 -1.48 -18.64
C LEU A 23 6.14 -0.10 -18.65
N ALA A 24 5.38 0.91 -18.23
CA ALA A 24 5.95 2.21 -17.91
C ALA A 24 6.74 2.14 -16.59
N PHE A 25 7.88 2.83 -16.54
CA PHE A 25 8.67 3.00 -15.32
C PHE A 25 8.67 4.47 -14.94
N ILE A 26 8.19 4.78 -13.74
CA ILE A 26 8.12 6.14 -13.20
C ILE A 26 9.12 6.22 -12.05
N LEU A 27 10.07 7.14 -12.17
CA LEU A 27 10.97 7.53 -11.09
C LEU A 27 10.71 9.00 -10.77
N GLU A 28 9.94 9.25 -9.72
CA GLU A 28 9.72 10.62 -9.25
C GLU A 28 10.88 11.02 -8.32
N THR A 29 11.42 12.21 -8.58
CA THR A 29 12.53 12.78 -7.82
C THR A 29 12.27 14.21 -7.38
N ASP A 30 11.17 14.81 -7.86
CA ASP A 30 10.66 16.07 -7.38
C ASP A 30 10.05 15.86 -5.99
N ASP A 31 10.69 16.41 -4.98
CA ASP A 31 10.30 16.28 -3.58
C ASP A 31 9.67 17.55 -3.01
N THR A 32 9.20 18.46 -3.88
CA THR A 32 8.49 19.69 -3.49
C THR A 32 7.29 19.45 -2.57
N GLU A 33 6.53 18.37 -2.78
CA GLU A 33 5.35 17.98 -1.98
C GLU A 33 5.69 17.48 -0.56
N VAL A 34 6.96 17.16 -0.29
CA VAL A 34 7.43 16.68 1.02
C VAL A 34 8.41 17.65 1.69
N ARG A 35 9.10 18.48 0.92
CA ARG A 35 10.01 19.53 1.43
C ARG A 35 9.24 20.74 2.01
N PRO A 36 9.93 21.72 2.63
CA PRO A 36 9.29 22.93 3.11
C PRO A 36 8.40 23.56 2.03
N PRO A 37 7.16 23.97 2.36
CA PRO A 37 6.63 24.18 3.72
C PRO A 37 5.95 22.95 4.35
N HIS A 38 5.87 21.80 3.67
CA HIS A 38 5.08 20.65 4.14
C HIS A 38 5.79 19.81 5.21
N HIS A 39 7.13 19.83 5.24
CA HIS A 39 7.96 19.15 6.24
C HIS A 39 7.69 17.65 6.42
N ARG A 40 7.25 16.94 5.37
CA ARG A 40 6.91 15.50 5.44
C ARG A 40 8.13 14.61 5.19
N ALA A 41 8.07 13.38 5.69
CA ALA A 41 9.10 12.40 5.45
C ALA A 41 9.11 11.93 3.98
N PRO A 42 10.29 11.58 3.43
CA PRO A 42 10.42 11.23 2.01
C PRO A 42 9.63 10.00 1.56
N ASN A 43 9.24 9.10 2.46
CA ASN A 43 8.37 7.95 2.17
C ASN A 43 6.97 8.38 1.69
N TRP A 44 6.48 9.57 2.07
CA TRP A 44 5.20 10.09 1.56
C TRP A 44 5.22 10.40 0.06
N LEU A 45 6.39 10.66 -0.52
CA LEU A 45 6.51 11.04 -1.93
C LEU A 45 5.87 10.01 -2.86
N ARG A 46 5.95 8.72 -2.51
CA ARG A 46 5.37 7.64 -3.34
C ARG A 46 3.85 7.73 -3.46
N TRP A 47 3.15 8.18 -2.41
CA TRP A 47 1.69 8.31 -2.43
C TRP A 47 1.23 9.55 -3.17
N PHE A 48 1.94 10.68 -3.02
CA PHE A 48 1.70 11.87 -3.85
C PHE A 48 1.96 11.58 -5.33
N THR A 49 3.04 10.86 -5.61
CA THR A 49 3.35 10.37 -6.96
C THR A 49 2.23 9.46 -7.48
N ALA A 50 1.78 8.50 -6.67
CA ALA A 50 0.68 7.63 -7.04
C ALA A 50 -0.59 8.43 -7.38
N LYS A 51 -0.98 9.41 -6.54
CA LYS A 51 -2.14 10.27 -6.79
C LYS A 51 -2.01 11.07 -8.08
N LYS A 52 -0.82 11.62 -8.36
CA LYS A 52 -0.50 12.36 -9.59
C LYS A 52 -0.65 11.49 -10.83
N TYR A 53 -0.17 10.24 -10.80
CA TYR A 53 -0.10 9.39 -11.99
C TYR A 53 -1.25 8.41 -12.14
N LEU A 54 -2.06 8.13 -11.12
CA LEU A 54 -3.05 7.04 -11.14
C LEU A 54 -4.03 7.18 -12.32
N GLY A 55 -4.52 8.39 -12.60
CA GLY A 55 -5.47 8.63 -13.69
C GLY A 55 -4.92 8.45 -15.11
N TYR A 56 -3.60 8.30 -15.29
CA TYR A 56 -2.97 8.09 -16.59
C TYR A 56 -2.75 6.60 -16.93
N TYR A 57 -2.92 5.70 -15.96
CA TYR A 57 -2.64 4.28 -16.09
C TYR A 57 -3.80 3.43 -15.58
N LYS A 58 -3.96 2.20 -16.05
CA LYS A 58 -5.03 1.30 -15.55
C LYS A 58 -4.82 0.91 -14.09
N ALA A 59 -3.56 0.80 -13.68
CA ALA A 59 -3.13 0.57 -12.33
C ALA A 59 -1.68 1.05 -12.16
N LEU A 60 -1.29 1.34 -10.93
CA LEU A 60 0.07 1.62 -10.53
C LEU A 60 0.54 0.52 -9.58
N LEU A 61 1.76 0.02 -9.78
CA LEU A 61 2.48 -0.72 -8.75
C LEU A 61 3.46 0.26 -8.09
N VAL A 62 3.16 0.66 -6.86
CA VAL A 62 4.04 1.45 -6.00
C VAL A 62 5.03 0.49 -5.34
N VAL A 63 6.32 0.78 -5.47
CA VAL A 63 7.39 -0.09 -5.00
C VAL A 63 8.44 0.73 -4.26
N ASP A 64 8.81 0.30 -3.06
CA ASP A 64 9.95 0.84 -2.34
C ASP A 64 11.27 0.54 -3.06
N PRO A 65 12.23 1.46 -2.99
CA PRO A 65 13.46 1.34 -3.77
C PRO A 65 14.39 0.21 -3.28
N ASP A 66 14.09 -0.44 -2.16
CA ASP A 66 14.81 -1.60 -1.62
C ASP A 66 14.11 -2.95 -1.92
N GLN A 67 12.97 -2.93 -2.61
CA GLN A 67 12.28 -4.15 -3.06
C GLN A 67 12.86 -4.61 -4.39
N VAL A 68 12.89 -5.93 -4.59
CA VAL A 68 13.43 -6.56 -5.80
C VAL A 68 12.48 -7.59 -6.38
N VAL A 69 12.56 -7.77 -7.70
CA VAL A 69 11.97 -8.92 -8.38
C VAL A 69 12.94 -10.09 -8.23
N VAL A 70 12.52 -11.18 -7.60
CA VAL A 70 13.39 -12.36 -7.48
C VAL A 70 13.61 -13.02 -8.85
N PRO A 71 14.74 -13.73 -9.04
CA PRO A 71 15.10 -14.31 -10.33
C PRO A 71 14.03 -15.22 -10.94
N GLU A 72 13.33 -16.01 -10.13
CA GLU A 72 12.29 -16.95 -10.54
C GLU A 72 11.10 -16.24 -11.20
N CYS A 73 10.91 -14.96 -10.90
CA CYS A 73 9.75 -14.17 -11.27
C CYS A 73 10.07 -13.14 -12.34
N TRP A 74 11.33 -13.06 -12.75
CA TRP A 74 11.82 -12.13 -13.75
C TRP A 74 11.08 -12.22 -15.10
N ASN A 75 10.64 -13.43 -15.46
CA ASN A 75 9.93 -13.69 -16.71
C ASN A 75 8.40 -13.62 -16.59
N VAL A 76 7.87 -13.35 -15.41
CA VAL A 76 6.43 -13.24 -15.19
C VAL A 76 6.05 -11.77 -15.15
N SER A 77 5.12 -11.35 -16.02
CA SER A 77 4.66 -9.96 -16.02
C SER A 77 3.59 -9.74 -14.96
N ILE A 78 3.66 -8.62 -14.23
CA ILE A 78 2.62 -8.23 -13.26
C ILE A 78 1.22 -8.25 -13.92
N PRO A 79 0.99 -7.67 -15.12
CA PRO A 79 -0.33 -7.76 -15.75
C PRO A 79 -0.78 -9.18 -16.04
N ALA A 80 0.11 -10.13 -16.34
CA ALA A 80 -0.26 -11.53 -16.51
C ALA A 80 -0.68 -12.17 -15.18
N VAL A 81 -0.01 -11.83 -14.07
CA VAL A 81 -0.44 -12.26 -12.73
C VAL A 81 -1.81 -11.70 -12.38
N LEU A 82 -2.01 -10.39 -12.60
CA LEU A 82 -3.30 -9.74 -12.36
C LEU A 82 -4.37 -10.26 -13.33
N GLY A 83 -3.97 -10.66 -14.53
CA GLY A 83 -4.83 -11.28 -15.54
C GLY A 83 -5.25 -12.71 -15.22
N ALA A 84 -4.56 -13.37 -14.27
CA ALA A 84 -5.01 -14.65 -13.72
C ALA A 84 -6.23 -14.49 -12.80
N TRP A 85 -6.58 -13.25 -12.41
CA TRP A 85 -7.87 -12.96 -11.81
C TRP A 85 -8.91 -12.96 -12.94
N ALA A 86 -10.00 -13.70 -12.74
CA ALA A 86 -10.86 -14.27 -13.78
C ALA A 86 -11.51 -13.29 -14.80
N GLY A 87 -11.24 -11.98 -14.72
CA GLY A 87 -11.69 -10.96 -15.68
C GLY A 87 -10.62 -9.91 -16.03
N GLY A 88 -9.33 -10.22 -15.92
CA GLY A 88 -8.26 -9.29 -16.26
C GLY A 88 -8.07 -8.17 -15.23
N ILE A 89 -7.37 -7.09 -15.61
CA ILE A 89 -7.09 -5.94 -14.72
C ILE A 89 -8.35 -5.25 -14.18
N TYR A 90 -9.51 -5.41 -14.82
CA TYR A 90 -10.77 -4.85 -14.32
C TYR A 90 -11.42 -5.71 -13.23
N SER A 91 -11.04 -6.98 -13.14
CA SER A 91 -11.42 -7.88 -12.03
C SER A 91 -10.44 -7.80 -10.86
N ALA A 92 -9.39 -6.99 -10.98
CA ALA A 92 -8.42 -6.79 -9.94
C ALA A 92 -9.00 -6.02 -8.75
N PRO A 93 -8.63 -6.38 -7.50
CA PRO A 93 -8.76 -5.52 -6.35
C PRO A 93 -8.38 -4.06 -6.65
N ASP A 94 -9.17 -3.15 -6.11
CA ASP A 94 -8.94 -1.71 -6.20
C ASP A 94 -7.59 -1.32 -5.57
N VAL A 95 -7.24 -2.00 -4.48
CA VAL A 95 -5.97 -1.91 -3.79
C VAL A 95 -5.54 -3.33 -3.43
N ALA A 96 -4.28 -3.66 -3.67
CA ALA A 96 -3.68 -4.90 -3.21
C ALA A 96 -2.29 -4.62 -2.66
N THR A 97 -1.92 -5.28 -1.57
CA THR A 97 -0.56 -5.23 -1.00
C THR A 97 -0.09 -6.67 -0.77
N ARG A 98 0.97 -6.89 -0.01
CA ARG A 98 1.37 -8.21 0.48
C ARG A 98 0.91 -8.39 1.93
N ASP A 99 0.30 -9.53 2.21
CA ASP A 99 -0.07 -9.90 3.58
C ASP A 99 1.14 -10.51 4.31
N PHE A 100 1.25 -10.23 5.61
CA PHE A 100 2.33 -10.72 6.48
C PHE A 100 1.80 -11.73 7.50
N GLY A 101 2.71 -12.54 8.02
CA GLY A 101 2.37 -13.52 9.04
C GLY A 101 1.80 -12.87 10.31
N ARG A 102 0.83 -13.52 10.92
CA ARG A 102 0.22 -13.10 12.19
C ARG A 102 1.26 -13.15 13.33
N PRO A 103 1.30 -12.19 14.27
CA PRO A 103 0.59 -10.91 14.31
C PRO A 103 1.50 -9.76 13.86
N GLN A 104 1.41 -9.35 12.60
CA GLN A 104 2.13 -8.19 12.05
C GLN A 104 1.15 -7.27 11.34
N THR A 105 1.50 -5.98 11.25
CA THR A 105 0.80 -5.05 10.36
C THR A 105 1.23 -5.29 8.91
N LEU A 106 0.64 -4.56 7.97
CA LEU A 106 1.04 -4.68 6.56
C LEU A 106 2.45 -4.13 6.35
N ASN A 107 3.10 -4.55 5.28
CA ASN A 107 4.22 -3.80 4.71
C ASN A 107 3.71 -3.14 3.43
N ASN A 108 3.79 -1.82 3.37
CA ASN A 108 3.33 -1.05 2.22
C ASN A 108 4.46 -0.77 1.19
N GLY A 109 5.55 -1.56 1.22
CA GLY A 109 6.66 -1.44 0.29
C GLY A 109 6.37 -1.96 -1.12
N VAL A 110 5.32 -2.75 -1.31
CA VAL A 110 4.80 -3.10 -2.63
C VAL A 110 3.27 -3.03 -2.60
N VAL A 111 2.69 -2.06 -3.30
CA VAL A 111 1.24 -1.83 -3.32
C VAL A 111 0.76 -1.61 -4.75
N LEU A 112 -0.21 -2.41 -5.17
CA LEU A 112 -0.97 -2.19 -6.39
C LEU A 112 -2.17 -1.29 -6.08
N ILE A 113 -2.38 -0.26 -6.90
CA ILE A 113 -3.56 0.61 -6.85
C ILE A 113 -4.16 0.69 -8.24
N ARG A 114 -5.42 0.29 -8.39
CA ARG A 114 -6.16 0.37 -9.66
C ARG A 114 -6.71 1.78 -9.85
N SER A 115 -6.76 2.25 -11.10
CA SER A 115 -7.41 3.52 -11.45
C SER A 115 -8.93 3.35 -11.48
N SER A 116 -9.52 3.11 -10.32
CA SER A 116 -10.95 3.04 -10.06
C SER A 116 -11.36 4.11 -9.05
N ASP A 117 -12.65 4.40 -8.95
CA ASP A 117 -13.17 5.35 -7.95
C ASP A 117 -12.72 4.98 -6.54
N ARG A 118 -12.71 3.67 -6.22
CA ARG A 118 -12.24 3.14 -4.94
C ARG A 118 -10.74 3.27 -4.74
N GLY A 119 -9.93 3.06 -5.78
CA GLY A 119 -8.48 3.25 -5.70
C GLY A 119 -8.10 4.73 -5.52
N HIS A 120 -8.82 5.64 -6.20
CA HIS A 120 -8.68 7.08 -5.98
C HIS A 120 -9.13 7.49 -4.57
N PHE A 121 -10.27 6.98 -4.11
CA PHE A 121 -10.78 7.22 -2.75
C PHE A 121 -9.78 6.75 -1.68
N PHE A 122 -9.20 5.55 -1.82
CA PHE A 122 -8.18 5.04 -0.92
C PHE A 122 -6.97 5.98 -0.83
N LEU A 123 -6.47 6.46 -1.98
CA LEU A 123 -5.35 7.41 -2.00
C LEU A 123 -5.71 8.75 -1.35
N ASP A 124 -6.93 9.26 -1.56
CA ASP A 124 -7.37 10.49 -0.91
C ASP A 124 -7.44 10.34 0.60
N LEU A 125 -8.01 9.23 1.08
CA LEU A 125 -8.11 8.92 2.49
C LEU A 125 -6.73 8.73 3.15
N LEU A 126 -5.78 8.12 2.44
CA LEU A 126 -4.39 7.98 2.90
C LEU A 126 -3.67 9.34 2.96
N LEU A 127 -3.82 10.16 1.92
CA LEU A 127 -3.14 11.45 1.83
C LEU A 127 -3.72 12.49 2.79
N GLU A 128 -4.99 12.37 3.20
CA GLU A 128 -5.55 13.14 4.31
C GLU A 128 -4.71 12.92 5.59
N LYS A 129 -4.33 11.67 5.86
CA LYS A 129 -3.51 11.28 7.02
C LYS A 129 -2.06 11.75 6.94
N ALA A 130 -1.58 12.16 5.76
CA ALA A 130 -0.25 12.77 5.60
C ALA A 130 -0.13 14.13 6.30
N SER A 131 -1.26 14.74 6.66
CA SER A 131 -1.32 16.00 7.42
C SER A 131 -1.37 15.80 8.93
N TRP A 132 -1.57 14.56 9.40
CA TRP A 132 -1.58 14.28 10.83
C TRP A 132 -0.18 14.52 11.40
N MET A 133 -0.10 15.27 12.50
CA MET A 133 1.16 15.72 13.11
C MET A 133 2.13 14.55 13.40
N GLN A 134 1.60 13.37 13.66
CA GLN A 134 2.31 12.15 14.05
C GLN A 134 2.81 11.34 12.86
N ASN A 135 2.20 11.55 11.70
CA ASN A 135 2.50 10.85 10.46
C ASN A 135 3.51 11.60 9.60
N ILE A 136 3.94 12.79 10.04
CA ILE A 136 4.97 13.58 9.37
C ILE A 136 6.22 12.73 9.10
N GLU A 137 6.59 11.83 10.02
CA GLU A 137 7.82 11.04 9.91
C GLU A 137 7.64 9.66 9.25
N LYS A 138 6.43 9.10 9.26
CA LYS A 138 6.16 7.71 8.83
C LYS A 138 4.76 7.57 8.23
N ASP A 139 4.64 6.73 7.20
CA ASP A 139 3.40 6.50 6.46
C ASP A 139 2.78 5.12 6.72
N GLN A 140 3.54 4.17 7.28
CA GLN A 140 3.07 2.81 7.56
C GLN A 140 1.81 2.78 8.44
N GLY A 141 1.82 3.48 9.58
CA GLY A 141 0.65 3.52 10.47
C GLY A 141 -0.57 4.18 9.81
N ALA A 142 -0.35 5.24 9.02
CA ALA A 142 -1.42 5.88 8.25
C ALA A 142 -2.01 4.95 7.18
N PHE A 143 -1.15 4.16 6.52
CA PHE A 143 -1.56 3.16 5.54
C PHE A 143 -2.39 2.05 6.18
N ASP A 144 -1.91 1.48 7.28
CA ASP A 144 -2.61 0.44 8.05
C ASP A 144 -3.98 0.93 8.53
N GLU A 145 -4.05 2.18 9.02
CA GLU A 145 -5.29 2.82 9.45
C GLU A 145 -6.27 3.05 8.28
N THR A 146 -5.77 3.48 7.13
CA THR A 146 -6.58 3.65 5.92
C THR A 146 -7.23 2.33 5.50
N VAL A 147 -6.50 1.22 5.62
CA VAL A 147 -7.06 -0.12 5.34
C VAL A 147 -8.19 -0.47 6.31
N LEU A 148 -8.02 -0.22 7.61
CA LEU A 148 -9.08 -0.48 8.60
C LEU A 148 -10.32 0.40 8.37
N GLU A 149 -10.15 1.68 8.03
CA GLU A 149 -11.25 2.57 7.71
C GLU A 149 -12.03 2.11 6.48
N VAL A 150 -11.34 1.72 5.39
CA VAL A 150 -12.00 1.17 4.20
C VAL A 150 -12.75 -0.12 4.53
N LEU A 151 -12.11 -1.04 5.27
CA LEU A 151 -12.76 -2.26 5.75
C LEU A 151 -14.00 -1.97 6.62
N GLY A 152 -13.93 -0.97 7.48
CA GLY A 152 -15.04 -0.53 8.33
C GLY A 152 -16.20 0.08 7.54
N MET A 153 -15.90 0.88 6.51
CA MET A 153 -16.91 1.41 5.60
C MET A 153 -17.59 0.29 4.81
N GLU A 154 -16.83 -0.70 4.34
CA GLU A 154 -17.39 -1.87 3.66
C GLU A 154 -18.25 -2.73 4.60
N ALA A 155 -17.83 -2.93 5.85
CA ALA A 155 -18.65 -3.61 6.87
C ALA A 155 -19.95 -2.86 7.13
N THR A 156 -19.89 -1.55 7.30
CA THR A 156 -21.08 -0.69 7.49
C THR A 156 -22.02 -0.77 6.30
N ALA A 157 -21.50 -0.77 5.07
CA ALA A 157 -22.30 -0.90 3.85
C ALA A 157 -23.03 -2.27 3.75
N ARG A 158 -22.54 -3.29 4.46
CA ARG A 158 -23.19 -4.61 4.60
C ARG A 158 -24.16 -4.69 5.78
N GLY A 159 -24.30 -3.63 6.59
CA GLY A 159 -25.10 -3.62 7.81
C GLY A 159 -24.40 -4.26 9.02
N GLU A 160 -23.08 -4.42 8.97
CA GLU A 160 -22.25 -4.90 10.07
C GLU A 160 -21.70 -3.73 10.91
N GLU A 161 -21.12 -4.05 12.06
CA GLU A 161 -20.39 -3.06 12.87
C GLU A 161 -19.14 -2.58 12.12
N GLY A 162 -19.02 -1.26 11.95
CA GLY A 162 -17.90 -0.62 11.27
C GLY A 162 -16.61 -0.59 12.09
N TYR A 163 -15.78 0.38 11.73
CA TYR A 163 -14.52 0.70 12.40
C TYR A 163 -14.55 2.16 12.82
N ASP A 164 -14.23 2.45 14.09
CA ASP A 164 -14.26 3.82 14.64
C ASP A 164 -12.87 4.22 15.17
N SER A 165 -11.83 3.90 14.38
CA SER A 165 -10.44 4.26 14.68
C SER A 165 -9.94 3.74 16.03
N GLU A 166 -10.47 2.63 16.54
CA GLU A 166 -10.11 2.13 17.88
C GLU A 166 -8.64 1.71 18.00
N CYS A 167 -7.95 1.47 16.88
CA CYS A 167 -6.51 1.16 16.86
C CYS A 167 -5.64 2.41 16.72
N ALA A 168 -6.18 3.53 16.19
CA ALA A 168 -5.42 4.76 15.97
C ALA A 168 -4.77 5.30 17.25
N GLN A 169 -5.36 5.02 18.41
CA GLN A 169 -4.79 5.42 19.70
C GLN A 169 -3.36 4.89 19.94
N TYR A 170 -3.00 3.74 19.34
CA TYR A 170 -1.66 3.15 19.49
C TYR A 170 -0.65 3.68 18.48
N VAL A 171 -1.10 4.35 17.41
CA VAL A 171 -0.20 5.11 16.52
C VAL A 171 0.11 6.49 17.08
N TRP A 172 -0.59 6.96 18.11
CA TRP A 172 -0.23 8.20 18.80
C TRP A 172 0.92 8.00 19.78
N PRO A 173 1.82 8.98 19.91
CA PRO A 173 2.90 8.91 20.88
C PRO A 173 2.33 8.95 22.30
N ASN A 174 2.80 8.05 23.15
CA ASN A 174 2.49 8.06 24.58
C ASN A 174 3.19 9.25 25.29
N ALA A 175 3.01 9.38 26.60
CA ALA A 175 3.61 10.47 27.38
C ALA A 175 5.16 10.53 27.32
N LYS A 176 5.82 9.49 26.82
CA LYS A 176 7.28 9.42 26.61
C LYS A 176 7.69 9.69 25.16
N GLY A 177 6.76 10.02 24.28
CA GLY A 177 7.00 10.21 22.85
C GLY A 177 7.15 8.90 22.06
N ASN A 178 6.87 7.75 22.67
CA ASN A 178 7.01 6.44 22.01
C ASN A 178 5.67 5.98 21.41
N HIS A 179 5.73 5.26 20.30
CA HIS A 179 4.58 4.57 19.73
C HIS A 179 4.48 3.14 20.28
N GLU A 180 3.28 2.70 20.63
CA GLU A 180 3.02 1.35 21.16
C GLU A 180 2.79 0.35 20.00
N ILE A 181 3.78 0.21 19.12
CA ILE A 181 3.66 -0.53 17.85
C ILE A 181 3.17 -1.98 18.04
N ALA A 182 3.60 -2.66 19.11
CA ALA A 182 3.16 -4.02 19.40
C ALA A 182 1.65 -4.09 19.72
N LEU A 183 1.13 -3.11 20.47
CA LEU A 183 -0.30 -3.02 20.77
C LEU A 183 -1.09 -2.63 19.52
N TYR A 184 -0.54 -1.73 18.69
CA TYR A 184 -1.12 -1.40 17.41
C TYR A 184 -1.25 -2.63 16.52
N ALA A 185 -0.17 -3.40 16.33
CA ALA A 185 -0.18 -4.60 15.51
C ALA A 185 -1.21 -5.63 15.98
N LEU A 186 -1.36 -5.81 17.30
CA LEU A 186 -2.37 -6.72 17.88
C LEU A 186 -3.80 -6.21 17.66
N CYS A 187 -4.05 -4.91 17.85
CA CYS A 187 -5.36 -4.31 17.59
C CYS A 187 -5.71 -4.42 16.12
N TRP A 188 -4.81 -3.93 15.26
CA TRP A 188 -4.96 -3.93 13.81
C TRP A 188 -5.30 -5.33 13.31
N TRP A 189 -4.51 -6.32 13.71
CA TRP A 189 -4.70 -7.72 13.33
C TRP A 189 -6.10 -8.25 13.70
N ARG A 190 -6.54 -8.04 14.94
CA ARG A 190 -7.86 -8.52 15.40
C ARG A 190 -9.00 -7.81 14.68
N THR A 191 -8.86 -6.51 14.48
CA THR A 191 -9.88 -5.70 13.82
C THR A 191 -9.96 -6.01 12.33
N SER A 192 -8.83 -6.18 11.64
CA SER A 192 -8.80 -6.58 10.24
C SER A 192 -9.44 -7.96 10.05
N GLU A 193 -9.17 -8.92 10.95
CA GLU A 193 -9.86 -10.22 10.90
C GLU A 193 -11.36 -10.05 11.08
N ARG A 194 -11.81 -9.32 12.12
CA ARG A 194 -13.22 -9.07 12.41
C ARG A 194 -13.97 -8.47 11.23
N LEU A 195 -13.38 -7.46 10.57
CA LEU A 195 -14.01 -6.75 9.46
C LEU A 195 -14.00 -7.55 8.14
N ALA A 196 -13.10 -8.53 8.00
CA ALA A 196 -12.93 -9.33 6.78
C ALA A 196 -13.73 -10.67 6.76
N VAL A 197 -14.40 -11.06 7.86
CA VAL A 197 -14.96 -12.43 8.04
C VAL A 197 -16.03 -12.84 7.01
N CYS A 198 -16.90 -11.96 6.53
CA CYS A 198 -18.13 -12.39 5.83
C CYS A 198 -18.01 -12.60 4.32
N CYS A 199 -16.84 -13.02 3.87
CA CYS A 199 -16.57 -13.17 2.46
C CYS A 199 -16.08 -14.60 2.17
N PRO A 200 -16.99 -15.60 2.10
CA PRO A 200 -16.60 -17.01 1.87
C PRO A 200 -16.08 -17.29 0.43
N GLY A 201 -16.03 -16.27 -0.43
CA GLY A 201 -15.27 -16.21 -1.68
C GLY A 201 -14.36 -14.98 -1.80
N MET A 202 -14.14 -14.26 -0.69
CA MET A 202 -13.34 -13.04 -0.52
C MET A 202 -12.63 -13.12 0.87
N SER A 203 -12.22 -14.31 1.31
CA SER A 203 -11.77 -14.61 2.68
C SER A 203 -10.45 -13.92 3.00
N LEU A 204 -10.41 -12.67 3.49
CA LEU A 204 -9.16 -11.89 3.39
C LEU A 204 -8.55 -12.02 1.96
N GLN A 205 -9.43 -12.22 0.98
CA GLN A 205 -9.17 -12.25 -0.44
C GLN A 205 -9.71 -10.93 -1.01
N TYR A 206 -9.26 -9.79 -0.48
CA TYR A 206 -8.53 -8.94 -1.43
C TYR A 206 -7.52 -9.91 -2.02
N HIS A 207 -7.45 -10.14 -3.33
CA HIS A 207 -6.31 -10.90 -3.83
C HIS A 207 -5.01 -10.10 -3.54
N PHE A 208 -4.55 -10.02 -2.29
CA PHE A 208 -3.35 -10.67 -1.80
C PHE A 208 -3.27 -12.09 -2.37
N ALA A 209 -3.22 -12.20 -3.70
CA ALA A 209 -2.55 -13.33 -4.28
C ALA A 209 -1.18 -13.30 -3.62
N ASN A 210 -0.78 -14.45 -3.08
CA ASN A 210 0.61 -14.80 -3.01
C ASN A 210 1.18 -14.63 -4.42
N ILE A 211 1.48 -13.40 -4.82
CA ILE A 211 2.44 -13.19 -5.88
C ILE A 211 3.73 -13.80 -5.31
N ALA A 212 4.05 -13.67 -4.02
CA ALA A 212 5.22 -14.31 -3.43
C ALA A 212 5.27 -15.87 -3.49
N ASN A 213 4.25 -16.63 -3.05
CA ASN A 213 4.41 -18.11 -3.05
C ASN A 213 4.45 -18.79 -4.43
N ARG A 214 4.36 -18.05 -5.55
CA ARG A 214 4.70 -18.57 -6.90
C ARG A 214 5.39 -17.59 -7.86
N VAL A 215 5.52 -16.30 -7.52
CA VAL A 215 5.75 -15.17 -8.46
C VAL A 215 6.43 -13.90 -7.83
N ILE A 216 6.93 -13.87 -6.58
CA ILE A 216 7.96 -12.89 -6.08
C ILE A 216 8.82 -13.57 -5.02
#